data_AF-A0A372KLQ8-F1
#
_entry.id   AF-A0A372KLQ8-F1
#
_cell.length_a   1.000
_cell.length_b   1.000
_cell.length_c   1.000
_cell.angle_alpha   90.00
_cell.angle_beta   90.00
_cell.angle_gamma   90.00
#
_symmetry.space_group_name_H-M   'P 1'
#
loop_
_entity.id
_entity.type
_entity.pdbx_description
1 polymer ?
#
loop_
_entity_poly.entity_id
_entity_poly.type
_entity_poly.pdbx_seq_one_letter_code
_entity_poly.pdbx_strand_id
1 'polypeptide(L)' 'MMTLSYWIAKLKEARLKIKNTKEEGIDMMVKLYVISILSGKWPYKRVPAPLKKKVYEQLELAVEDPELLAELTKED' A
#
# COMPACT_ATOMS: atom_id res chain seq x y z
N MET A 1 -12.46 -29.77 -28.58
CA MET A 1 -13.26 -28.53 -28.61
C MET A 1 -13.27 -27.98 -27.19
N MET A 2 -12.75 -26.78 -26.92
CA MET A 2 -12.74 -26.21 -25.55
C MET A 2 -14.12 -25.63 -25.23
N THR A 3 -14.64 -25.91 -24.02
CA THR A 3 -15.99 -25.52 -23.60
C THR A 3 -16.05 -24.06 -23.15
N LEU A 4 -17.25 -23.47 -23.14
CA LEU A 4 -17.48 -22.11 -22.64
C LEU A 4 -16.95 -21.93 -21.20
N SER A 5 -17.06 -22.98 -20.38
CA SER A 5 -16.53 -23.03 -19.01
C SER A 5 -15.02 -22.80 -18.95
N TYR A 6 -14.26 -23.30 -19.93
CA TYR A 6 -12.81 -23.08 -20.01
C TYR A 6 -12.46 -21.60 -20.19
N TRP A 7 -13.16 -20.90 -21.07
CA TRP A 7 -12.94 -19.47 -21.30
C TRP A 7 -13.34 -18.61 -20.08
N ILE A 8 -14.40 -19.00 -19.38
CA ILE A 8 -14.80 -18.34 -18.12
C ILE A 8 -13.73 -18.52 -17.05
N ALA A 9 -13.19 -19.73 -16.89
CA ALA A 9 -12.12 -20.00 -15.93
C ALA A 9 -10.85 -19.19 -16.25
N LYS A 10 -10.44 -19.17 -17.52
CA LYS A 10 -9.28 -18.42 -18.00
C LYS A 10 -9.42 -16.90 -17.77
N LEU A 11 -10.61 -16.34 -17.97
CA LEU A 11 -10.91 -14.93 -17.67
C LEU A 11 -10.83 -14.63 -16.17
N LYS A 12 -11.31 -15.53 -15.31
CA LYS A 12 -11.20 -15.38 -13.85
C LYS A 12 -9.73 -15.37 -13.40
N GLU A 13 -8.92 -16.28 -13.94
CA GLU A 13 -7.47 -16.32 -13.64
C GLU A 13 -6.75 -15.04 -14.06
N ALA A 14 -7.00 -14.55 -15.27
CA ALA A 14 -6.39 -13.32 -15.75
C ALA A 14 -6.77 -12.12 -14.86
N ARG A 15 -8.04 -12.03 -14.46
CA ARG A 15 -8.51 -10.98 -13.54
C ARG A 15 -7.83 -11.05 -12.17
N LEU A 16 -7.65 -12.26 -11.62
CA LEU A 16 -6.97 -12.47 -10.34
C LEU A 16 -5.50 -12.03 -10.42
N LYS A 17 -4.78 -12.39 -11.49
CA LYS A 17 -3.39 -11.97 -11.70
C LYS A 17 -3.27 -10.44 -11.73
N ILE A 18 -4.12 -9.76 -12.49
CA ILE A 18 -4.13 -8.28 -12.55
C ILE A 18 -4.42 -7.68 -11.17
N LYS A 19 -5.39 -8.23 -10.44
CA LYS A 19 -5.73 -7.75 -9.09
C LYS A 19 -4.54 -7.90 -8.13
N ASN A 20 -3.90 -9.07 -8.11
CA ASN A 20 -2.75 -9.34 -7.24
C ASN A 20 -1.59 -8.41 -7.56
N THR A 21 -1.21 -8.27 -8.84
CA THR A 21 -0.11 -7.35 -9.24
C THR A 21 -0.39 -5.90 -8.87
N LYS A 22 -1.65 -5.47 -8.92
CA LYS A 22 -2.06 -4.13 -8.47
C LYS A 22 -1.93 -3.98 -6.95
N GLU A 23 -2.33 -4.99 -6.19
CA GLU A 23 -2.20 -5.00 -4.74
C GLU A 23 -0.72 -5.00 -4.30
N GLU A 24 0.14 -5.78 -4.95
CA GLU A 24 1.59 -5.79 -4.74
C GLU A 24 2.23 -4.43 -5.07
N GLY A 25 1.83 -3.80 -6.18
CA GLY A 25 2.32 -2.46 -6.55
C GLY A 25 1.91 -1.40 -5.52
N ILE A 26 0.69 -1.48 -4.98
CA ILE A 26 0.23 -0.60 -3.91
C ILE A 26 1.02 -0.85 -2.62
N ASP A 27 1.28 -2.10 -2.26
CA ASP A 27 2.06 -2.47 -1.07
C ASP A 27 3.49 -1.91 -1.14
N MET A 28 4.15 -2.05 -2.30
CA MET A 28 5.48 -1.51 -2.52
C MET A 28 5.51 0.02 -2.38
N MET A 29 4.51 0.71 -2.94
CA MET A 29 4.40 2.18 -2.79
C MET A 29 4.21 2.62 -1.35
N VAL A 30 3.38 1.91 -0.58
CA VAL A 30 3.18 2.19 0.85
C VAL A 30 4.49 2.07 1.62
N LYS A 31 5.26 1.00 1.40
CA LYS A 31 6.59 0.81 2.02
C LYS A 31 7.58 1.92 1.69
N LEU A 32 7.60 2.37 0.43
CA LEU A 32 8.46 3.49 0.01
C LEU A 32 8.08 4.80 0.72
N TYR A 33 6.79 5.06 0.92
CA TYR A 33 6.36 6.23 1.69
C TYR A 33 6.79 6.14 3.14
N VAL A 34 6.60 4.99 3.80
CA VAL A 34 7.03 4.77 5.19
C VAL A 34 8.52 5.05 5.36
N ILE A 35 9.37 4.47 4.50
CA ILE A 35 10.83 4.70 4.54
C ILE A 35 11.15 6.18 4.31
N SER A 36 10.46 6.84 3.37
CA SER A 36 10.70 8.24 3.05
C SER A 36 10.31 9.18 4.19
N ILE A 37 9.26 8.83 4.95
CA ILE A 37 8.80 9.55 6.15
C ILE A 37 9.78 9.36 7.29
N LEU A 38 10.18 8.12 7.58
CA LEU A 38 11.19 7.81 8.60
C LEU A 38 12.54 8.47 8.32
N SER A 39 12.89 8.61 7.03
CA SER A 39 14.12 9.31 6.61
C SER A 39 14.01 10.84 6.66
N GLY A 40 12.85 11.40 7.02
CA GLY A 40 12.59 12.84 7.02
C GLY A 40 12.58 13.50 5.63
N LYS A 41 12.59 12.71 4.54
CA LYS A 41 12.65 13.22 3.16
C LYS A 41 11.26 13.58 2.61
N TRP A 42 10.22 12.97 3.16
CA TRP A 42 8.85 13.18 2.71
C TRP A 42 7.90 13.29 3.91
N PRO A 43 7.15 14.39 4.06
CA PRO A 43 6.23 14.52 5.19
C PRO A 43 4.95 13.69 4.97
N TYR A 44 4.43 13.10 6.05
CA TYR A 44 3.22 12.28 6.01
C TYR A 44 1.99 13.02 5.45
N LYS A 45 1.89 14.34 5.67
CA LYS A 45 0.82 15.20 5.12
C LYS A 45 0.70 15.17 3.58
N ARG A 46 1.80 14.85 2.88
CA ARG A 46 1.84 14.77 1.41
C ARG A 46 1.50 13.38 0.88
N VAL A 47 1.24 12.41 1.75
CA VAL A 47 0.80 11.07 1.32
C VAL A 47 -0.62 11.17 0.74
N PRO A 48 -0.88 10.61 -0.45
CA PRO A 48 -2.21 10.61 -1.05
C PRO A 48 -3.27 9.98 -0.13
N ALA A 49 -4.45 10.60 -0.04
CA ALA A 49 -5.54 10.15 0.83
C ALA A 49 -5.87 8.63 0.74
N PRO A 50 -5.90 8.00 -0.44
CA PRO A 50 -6.18 6.56 -0.54
C PRO A 50 -5.12 5.65 0.08
N LEU A 51 -3.87 6.12 0.18
CA LEU A 51 -2.74 5.36 0.73
C LEU A 51 -2.44 5.74 2.17
N LYS A 52 -2.88 6.92 2.61
CA LYS A 52 -2.59 7.53 3.92
C LYS A 52 -2.87 6.56 5.08
N LYS A 53 -4.04 5.92 5.09
CA LYS A 53 -4.41 4.90 6.08
C LYS A 53 -3.41 3.73 6.13
N LYS A 54 -3.06 3.16 4.97
CA LYS A 54 -2.13 2.03 4.89
C LYS A 54 -0.71 2.43 5.30
N VAL A 55 -0.29 3.65 4.97
CA VAL A 55 1.01 4.19 5.38
C VAL A 55 1.05 4.39 6.90
N TYR A 56 -0.03 4.88 7.51
CA TYR A 56 -0.14 4.98 8.97
C TYR A 56 -0.01 3.63 9.66
N GLU A 57 -0.79 2.62 9.22
CA GLU A 57 -0.74 1.27 9.77
C GLU A 57 0.68 0.68 9.69
N GLN A 58 1.41 0.95 8.61
CA GLN A 58 2.79 0.49 8.47
C GLN A 58 3.79 1.32 9.28
N LEU A 59 3.55 2.61 9.51
CA LEU A 59 4.34 3.44 10.41
C LEU A 59 4.16 3.02 11.87
N GLU A 60 2.93 2.72 12.28
CA GLU A 60 2.62 2.20 13.62
C GLU A 60 3.29 0.84 13.88
N LEU A 61 3.37 -0.02 12.86
CA LEU A 61 4.12 -1.27 12.95
C LEU A 61 5.63 -1.08 12.97
N ALA A 62 6.15 -0.05 12.29
CA ALA A 62 7.57 0.21 12.16
C ALA A 62 8.15 1.04 13.33
N VAL A 63 7.30 1.82 14.00
CA VAL A 63 7.66 2.71 15.10
C VAL A 63 6.95 2.23 16.37
N GLU A 64 7.72 1.62 17.27
CA GLU A 64 7.21 1.15 18.56
C GLU A 64 6.89 2.29 19.53
N ASP A 65 7.44 3.49 19.29
CA ASP A 65 7.27 4.67 20.13
C ASP A 65 6.08 5.56 19.69
N PRO A 66 5.01 5.67 20.50
CA PRO A 66 3.84 6.47 20.16
C PRO A 66 4.11 7.98 20.07
N GLU A 67 5.11 8.51 20.78
CA GLU A 67 5.46 9.95 20.70
C GLU A 67 6.12 10.28 19.36
N LEU A 68 7.03 9.41 18.92
CA LEU A 68 7.69 9.54 17.61
C LEU A 68 6.69 9.36 16.46
N LEU A 69 5.75 8.43 16.59
CA LEU A 69 4.68 8.23 15.60
C LEU A 69 3.82 9.49 15.45
N ALA A 70 3.45 10.11 16.57
CA ALA A 70 2.68 11.36 16.56
C ALA A 70 3.47 12.48 15.87
N GLU A 71 4.78 12.60 16.13
CA GLU A 71 5.62 13.60 15.48
C GLU A 71 5.71 13.39 13.96
N LEU A 72 5.94 12.16 13.52
CA LEU A 72 6.06 11.81 12.09
C LEU A 72 4.74 11.97 11.32
N THR A 73 3.61 11.89 12.01
CA THR A 73 2.27 11.97 11.41
C THR A 73 1.62 13.35 11.54
N LYS A 74 2.32 14.35 12.11
CA LYS A 74 1.86 15.75 12.15
C LYS A 74 1.54 16.27 10.75
N GLU A 75 0.43 17.00 10.65
CA GLU A 75 -0.07 17.55 9.38
C GLU A 75 0.24 19.03 9.16
N ASP A 76 0.98 19.69 10.06
CA ASP A 76 1.45 21.08 9.97
C ASP A 76 2.19 21.35 8.65
#